data_AF-A0ABD0U5N0-F1
#
_entry.id   AF-A0ABD0U5N0-F1
#
_cell.length_a   1.000
_cell.length_b   1.000
_cell.length_c   1.000
_cell.angle_alpha   90.00
_cell.angle_beta   90.00
_cell.angle_gamma   90.00
#
_symmetry.space_group_name_H-M   'P 1'
#
loop_
_entity.id
_entity.type
_entity.pdbx_description
1 polymer ?
#
loop_
_entity_poly.entity_id
_entity_poly.type
_entity_poly.pdbx_seq_one_letter_code
_entity_poly.pdbx_strand_id
1 'polypeptide(L)'
;MKLLITCDPANVNHIFNVNFHNYPKGHEFSENFDILGDGIFNADHESWSSQRKKAQLLITQPRFLAFVTLCSRDKVDNFLLPLLRQLSEQNKIVDLQDVFLRFSFDITCKLVFGIDPASLSPDFTIVPFAKAIDEAMATILHRHVVPPSWWKLMRRLKLGREKKLAEAWCVIDDFIAESIQKRKKDSNRVNSLNDSLLTAYINDDSAADDRFLRDTTLSLMLAGRDTIGVALAWFFYLLCKNPDKEAKLVEELRHGAEEPVYLQAALCEALRLYPSVPFESKGVVEAESLPSGHRVEPGTQVLFSIYTMARMEGVWGKDCLEFRPERWITEQGRVRHEPAYKFMSFNCGPRTCLGKGIAFVELREAAMAVVREFRMEIVEGHVVEPKLSIILQMRNGLKVLCLHRGVVKKEVAVLCRRKEEGSLPSPRSGEKGSVAVLCRRKEEGSLPSPRSGEKGSVAVLCRRKEEGSLPSPRSGEKGSVAVLCRRKEEGSLPSPRSGEKGSVAVLCRRKEEGFSAITV
;
A
#
# COMPACT_ATOMS: atom_id res chain seq x y z
N MET A 1 5.96 -30.38 -24.19
CA MET A 1 5.05 -30.19 -23.04
C MET A 1 3.67 -29.89 -23.58
N LYS A 2 2.62 -30.58 -23.09
CA LYS A 2 1.23 -30.20 -23.38
C LYS A 2 0.78 -29.20 -22.30
N LEU A 3 0.31 -28.04 -22.73
CA LEU A 3 -0.17 -26.97 -21.85
C LEU A 3 -1.64 -26.71 -22.16
N LEU A 4 -2.49 -26.75 -21.14
CA LEU A 4 -3.87 -26.28 -21.19
C LEU A 4 -3.95 -24.97 -20.40
N ILE A 5 -4.49 -23.91 -21.01
CA ILE A 5 -4.73 -22.64 -20.30
C ILE A 5 -6.23 -22.50 -20.07
N THR A 6 -6.65 -22.22 -18.84
CA THR A 6 -8.06 -22.03 -18.48
C THR A 6 -8.26 -20.79 -17.63
N CYS A 7 -9.42 -20.16 -17.79
CA CYS A 7 -9.93 -19.09 -16.92
C CYS A 7 -11.37 -19.37 -16.46
N ASP A 8 -11.87 -20.60 -16.69
CA ASP A 8 -13.21 -21.03 -16.29
C ASP A 8 -13.26 -21.37 -14.79
N PRO A 9 -14.09 -20.67 -13.97
CA PRO A 9 -14.25 -20.97 -12.54
C PRO A 9 -14.72 -22.39 -12.24
N ALA A 10 -15.46 -23.04 -13.15
CA ALA A 10 -15.90 -24.43 -12.97
C ALA A 10 -14.70 -25.39 -13.01
N ASN A 11 -13.80 -25.21 -13.97
CA ASN A 11 -12.54 -25.96 -14.03
C ASN A 11 -11.68 -25.68 -12.79
N VAL A 12 -11.60 -24.42 -12.32
CA VAL A 12 -10.88 -24.07 -11.08
C VAL A 12 -11.47 -24.81 -9.88
N ASN A 13 -12.79 -24.74 -9.70
CA ASN A 13 -13.46 -25.40 -8.57
C ASN A 13 -13.21 -26.91 -8.59
N HIS A 14 -13.30 -27.53 -9.76
CA HIS A 14 -13.05 -28.96 -9.93
C HIS A 14 -11.63 -29.34 -9.54
N ILE A 15 -10.63 -28.67 -10.13
CA ILE A 15 -9.22 -29.00 -9.96
C ILE A 15 -8.71 -28.69 -8.55
N PHE A 16 -9.14 -27.57 -7.95
CA PHE A 16 -8.61 -27.16 -6.65
C PHE A 16 -9.40 -27.69 -5.46
N ASN A 17 -10.68 -28.03 -5.62
CA ASN A 17 -11.52 -28.53 -4.53
C ASN A 17 -11.94 -29.99 -4.71
N VAL A 18 -12.55 -30.33 -5.85
CA VAL A 18 -13.23 -31.63 -6.04
C VAL A 18 -12.24 -32.78 -6.24
N ASN A 19 -11.29 -32.63 -7.17
CA ASN A 19 -10.32 -33.66 -7.53
C ASN A 19 -8.87 -33.23 -7.22
N PHE A 20 -8.67 -32.55 -6.10
CA PHE A 20 -7.39 -31.94 -5.72
C PHE A 20 -6.17 -32.88 -5.82
N HIS A 21 -6.33 -34.16 -5.48
CA HIS A 21 -5.23 -35.13 -5.44
C HIS A 21 -4.67 -35.47 -6.83
N ASN A 22 -5.49 -35.38 -7.88
CA ASN A 22 -5.07 -35.60 -9.26
C ASN A 22 -4.22 -34.45 -9.82
N TYR A 23 -4.22 -33.30 -9.15
CA TYR A 23 -3.60 -32.06 -9.62
C TYR A 23 -2.53 -31.52 -8.64
N PRO A 24 -1.38 -32.23 -8.49
CA PRO A 24 -0.23 -31.71 -7.77
C PRO A 24 0.39 -30.51 -8.51
N LYS A 25 1.36 -29.83 -7.90
CA LYS A 25 2.18 -28.89 -8.67
C LYS A 25 3.13 -29.63 -9.60
N GLY A 26 3.70 -30.74 -9.12
CA GLY A 26 4.49 -31.68 -9.92
C GLY A 26 5.95 -31.27 -10.10
N HIS A 27 6.74 -32.23 -10.61
CA HIS A 27 8.19 -32.13 -10.71
C HIS A 27 8.69 -30.93 -11.53
N GLU A 28 7.99 -30.58 -12.61
CA GLU A 28 8.37 -29.45 -13.46
C GLU A 28 8.27 -28.10 -12.73
N PHE A 29 7.23 -27.92 -11.90
CA PHE A 29 7.12 -26.75 -11.04
C PHE A 29 8.28 -26.70 -10.04
N SER A 30 8.54 -27.80 -9.32
CA SER A 30 9.63 -27.82 -8.34
C SER A 30 11.02 -27.62 -8.97
N GLU A 31 11.23 -28.12 -10.20
CA GLU A 31 12.50 -27.92 -10.92
C GLU A 31 12.69 -26.45 -11.36
N ASN A 32 11.61 -25.80 -11.81
CA ASN A 32 11.68 -24.37 -12.17
C ASN A 32 11.87 -23.47 -10.95
N PHE A 33 11.28 -23.82 -9.81
CA PHE A 33 11.34 -23.08 -8.54
C PHE A 33 12.34 -23.69 -7.54
N ASP A 34 13.42 -24.29 -8.03
CA ASP A 34 14.40 -25.03 -7.22
C ASP A 34 15.06 -24.18 -6.12
N ILE A 35 15.12 -22.86 -6.29
CA ILE A 35 15.55 -21.93 -5.25
C ILE A 35 14.75 -22.05 -3.95
N LEU A 36 13.50 -22.52 -3.99
CA LEU A 36 12.65 -22.69 -2.80
C LEU A 36 12.91 -24.02 -2.05
N GLY A 37 13.75 -24.90 -2.61
CA GLY A 37 14.01 -26.22 -2.06
C GLY A 37 12.72 -27.01 -1.85
N ASP A 38 12.58 -27.61 -0.66
CA ASP A 38 11.43 -28.44 -0.26
C ASP A 38 10.35 -27.63 0.50
N GLY A 39 10.39 -26.30 0.40
CA GLY A 39 9.44 -25.41 1.07
C GLY A 39 7.99 -25.62 0.61
N ILE A 40 7.05 -25.10 1.40
CA ILE A 40 5.60 -25.34 1.26
C ILE A 40 5.02 -25.04 -0.14
N PHE A 41 5.69 -24.19 -0.92
CA PHE A 41 5.29 -23.88 -2.29
C PHE A 41 5.73 -24.92 -3.32
N ASN A 42 6.81 -25.67 -3.08
CA ASN A 42 7.28 -26.76 -3.94
C ASN A 42 6.81 -28.13 -3.46
N ALA A 43 6.49 -28.27 -2.18
CA ALA A 43 6.02 -29.52 -1.62
C ALA A 43 4.66 -29.95 -2.20
N ASP A 44 4.48 -31.27 -2.35
CA ASP A 44 3.21 -31.92 -2.70
C ASP A 44 2.86 -33.03 -1.67
N HIS A 45 1.64 -33.56 -1.75
CA HIS A 45 1.14 -34.70 -0.96
C HIS A 45 1.40 -34.57 0.56
N GLU A 46 1.99 -35.60 1.19
CA GLU A 46 2.20 -35.69 2.64
C GLU A 46 3.14 -34.61 3.17
N SER A 47 4.24 -34.33 2.46
CA SER A 47 5.19 -33.27 2.83
C SER A 47 4.49 -31.92 2.92
N TRP A 48 3.72 -31.56 1.90
CA TRP A 48 2.94 -30.33 1.90
C TRP A 48 1.89 -30.30 3.02
N SER A 49 1.16 -31.41 3.22
CA SER A 49 0.11 -31.51 4.24
C SER A 49 0.67 -31.29 5.65
N SER A 50 1.82 -31.91 5.96
CA SER A 50 2.51 -31.76 7.24
C SER A 50 2.99 -30.32 7.47
N GLN A 51 3.70 -29.75 6.48
CA GLN A 51 4.17 -28.37 6.54
C GLN A 51 3.03 -27.37 6.70
N ARG A 52 1.94 -27.57 5.94
CA ARG A 52 0.74 -26.72 6.01
C ARG A 52 0.08 -26.79 7.37
N LYS A 53 -0.14 -27.99 7.91
CA LYS A 53 -0.77 -28.17 9.22
C LYS A 53 0.03 -27.44 10.30
N LYS A 54 1.36 -27.58 10.28
CA LYS A 54 2.26 -26.88 11.22
C LYS A 54 2.18 -25.37 11.06
N ALA A 55 2.35 -24.86 9.84
CA ALA A 55 2.27 -23.42 9.56
C ALA A 55 0.91 -22.84 9.97
N GLN A 56 -0.20 -23.53 9.66
CA GLN A 56 -1.55 -23.12 10.05
C GLN A 56 -1.69 -23.03 11.57
N LEU A 57 -1.23 -24.03 12.32
CA LEU A 57 -1.26 -24.03 13.78
C LEU A 57 -0.49 -22.87 14.41
N LEU A 58 0.55 -22.37 13.76
CA LEU A 58 1.34 -21.24 14.25
C LEU A 58 0.65 -19.91 13.96
N ILE A 59 0.23 -19.70 12.71
CA ILE A 59 -0.30 -18.41 12.26
C ILE A 59 -1.71 -18.10 12.77
N THR A 60 -2.50 -19.13 13.14
CA THR A 60 -3.85 -18.92 13.67
C THR A 60 -3.87 -18.68 15.17
N GLN A 61 -2.71 -18.68 15.85
CA GLN A 61 -2.65 -18.41 17.28
C GLN A 61 -3.05 -16.96 17.57
N PRO A 62 -3.94 -16.69 18.54
CA PRO A 62 -4.36 -15.33 18.88
C PRO A 62 -3.18 -14.41 19.22
N ARG A 63 -2.16 -14.92 19.92
CA ARG A 63 -0.93 -14.17 20.21
C ARG A 63 -0.18 -13.73 18.95
N PHE A 64 -0.11 -14.60 17.94
CA PHE A 64 0.58 -14.30 16.70
C PHE A 64 -0.20 -13.27 15.87
N LEU A 65 -1.53 -13.38 15.82
CA LEU A 65 -2.38 -12.39 15.15
C LEU A 65 -2.31 -11.01 15.84
N ALA A 66 -2.23 -10.99 17.17
CA ALA A 66 -1.99 -9.75 17.92
C ALA A 66 -0.60 -9.17 17.60
N PHE A 67 0.44 -10.02 17.56
CA PHE A 67 1.79 -9.63 17.18
C PHE A 67 1.84 -9.04 15.76
N VAL A 68 1.17 -9.67 14.79
CA VAL A 68 1.01 -9.14 13.42
C VAL A 68 0.41 -7.75 13.41
N THR A 69 -0.68 -7.55 14.15
CA THR A 69 -1.35 -6.24 14.24
C THR A 69 -0.44 -5.19 14.86
N LEU A 70 0.26 -5.54 15.94
CA LEU A 70 1.21 -4.65 16.61
C LEU A 70 2.38 -4.25 15.69
N CYS A 71 3.02 -5.22 15.03
CA CYS A 71 4.11 -4.95 14.09
C CYS A 71 3.65 -4.10 12.91
N SER A 72 2.44 -4.36 12.38
CA SER A 72 1.87 -3.58 11.29
C SER A 72 1.65 -2.13 11.69
N ARG A 73 1.00 -1.89 12.83
CA ARG A 73 0.76 -0.54 13.37
C ARG A 73 2.05 0.20 13.67
N ASP A 74 2.98 -0.45 14.36
CA ASP A 74 4.30 0.12 14.67
C ASP A 74 5.04 0.56 13.39
N LYS A 75 5.08 -0.30 12.37
CA LYS A 75 5.72 0.04 11.09
C LYS A 75 5.00 1.18 10.36
N VAL A 76 3.68 1.25 10.45
CA VAL A 76 2.89 2.34 9.87
C VAL A 76 3.17 3.67 10.58
N ASP A 77 3.01 3.70 11.89
CA ASP A 77 3.04 4.93 12.69
C ASP A 77 4.45 5.52 12.83
N ASN A 78 5.46 4.65 13.00
CA ASN A 78 6.83 5.07 13.30
C ASN A 78 7.74 5.16 12.06
N PHE A 79 7.33 4.60 10.91
CA PHE A 79 8.18 4.62 9.71
C PHE A 79 7.44 5.05 8.44
N LEU A 80 6.32 4.41 8.08
CA LEU A 80 5.61 4.71 6.83
C LEU A 80 5.06 6.14 6.80
N LEU A 81 4.27 6.53 7.81
CA LEU A 81 3.71 7.88 7.88
C LEU A 81 4.81 8.95 8.00
N PRO A 82 5.81 8.83 8.89
CA PRO A 82 6.92 9.80 8.95
C PRO A 82 7.66 9.96 7.62
N LEU A 83 7.95 8.86 6.92
CA LEU A 83 8.58 8.91 5.60
C LEU A 83 7.70 9.67 4.61
N LEU A 84 6.40 9.35 4.53
CA LEU A 84 5.48 10.02 3.61
C LEU A 84 5.26 11.50 3.95
N ARG A 85 5.27 11.89 5.24
CA ARG A 85 5.24 13.30 5.69
C ARG A 85 6.45 14.05 5.15
N GLN A 86 7.66 13.51 5.38
CA GLN A 86 8.90 14.12 4.91
C GLN A 86 8.91 14.27 3.38
N LEU A 87 8.49 13.24 2.66
CA LEU A 87 8.42 13.27 1.19
C LEU A 87 7.38 14.29 0.69
N SER A 88 6.27 14.43 1.40
CA SER A 88 5.22 15.41 1.09
C SER A 88 5.71 16.84 1.29
N GLU A 89 6.37 17.14 2.42
CA GLU A 89 6.95 18.45 2.70
C GLU A 89 7.97 18.88 1.64
N GLN A 90 8.72 17.91 1.10
CA GLN A 90 9.73 18.14 0.06
C GLN A 90 9.14 18.17 -1.35
N ASN A 91 7.84 17.89 -1.54
CA ASN A 91 7.21 17.65 -2.84
C ASN A 91 8.03 16.69 -3.72
N LYS A 92 8.61 15.66 -3.11
CA LYS A 92 9.50 14.72 -3.79
C LYS A 92 8.68 13.67 -4.52
N ILE A 93 8.98 13.43 -5.80
CA ILE A 93 8.45 12.30 -6.53
C ILE A 93 9.00 11.02 -5.91
N VAL A 94 8.12 10.11 -5.53
CA VAL A 94 8.48 8.83 -4.92
C VAL A 94 7.93 7.67 -5.74
N ASP A 95 8.66 6.55 -5.74
CA ASP A 95 8.13 5.28 -6.21
C ASP A 95 7.34 4.60 -5.09
N LEU A 96 6.02 4.72 -5.14
CA LEU A 96 5.16 4.17 -4.11
C LEU A 96 5.20 2.63 -4.07
N GLN A 97 5.54 1.98 -5.18
CA GLN A 97 5.76 0.53 -5.19
C GLN A 97 7.01 0.15 -4.37
N ASP A 98 8.11 0.90 -4.49
CA ASP A 98 9.33 0.63 -3.71
C ASP A 98 9.09 0.87 -2.21
N VAL A 99 8.36 1.94 -1.86
CA VAL A 99 7.92 2.22 -0.48
C VAL A 99 7.16 1.03 0.10
N PHE A 100 6.15 0.52 -0.61
CA PHE A 100 5.34 -0.58 -0.09
C PHE A 100 6.06 -1.93 -0.07
N LEU A 101 6.99 -2.17 -1.00
CA LEU A 101 7.84 -3.37 -0.98
C LEU A 101 8.83 -3.36 0.19
N ARG A 102 9.34 -2.19 0.59
CA ARG A 102 10.18 -2.03 1.79
C ARG A 102 9.35 -2.18 3.07
N PHE A 103 8.17 -1.57 3.10
CA PHE A 103 7.22 -1.71 4.20
C PHE A 103 6.87 -3.18 4.48
N SER A 104 6.44 -3.93 3.46
CA SER A 104 6.12 -5.34 3.61
C SER A 104 7.34 -6.21 3.89
N PHE A 105 8.52 -5.87 3.33
CA PHE A 105 9.76 -6.57 3.63
C PHE A 105 10.14 -6.46 5.12
N ASP A 106 10.09 -5.26 5.68
CA ASP A 106 10.41 -5.01 7.10
C ASP A 106 9.46 -5.79 8.02
N ILE A 107 8.15 -5.72 7.76
CA ILE A 107 7.15 -6.47 8.55
C ILE A 107 7.39 -7.96 8.41
N THR A 108 7.59 -8.47 7.20
CA THR A 108 7.83 -9.91 6.98
C THR A 108 9.09 -10.38 7.70
N CYS A 109 10.19 -9.60 7.67
CA CYS A 109 11.39 -9.90 8.45
C CYS A 109 11.10 -9.96 9.95
N LYS A 110 10.26 -9.04 10.45
CA LYS A 110 9.88 -8.99 11.86
C LYS A 110 9.05 -10.20 12.26
N LEU A 111 8.08 -10.59 11.44
CA LEU A 111 7.21 -11.74 11.68
C LEU A 111 7.95 -13.08 11.57
N VAL A 112 8.83 -13.21 10.56
CA VAL A 112 9.55 -14.47 10.30
C VAL A 112 10.74 -14.62 11.22
N PHE A 113 11.65 -13.64 11.25
CA PHE A 113 12.93 -13.73 11.96
C PHE A 113 12.94 -13.01 13.31
N GLY A 114 11.98 -12.12 13.58
CA GLY A 114 12.02 -11.26 14.77
C GLY A 114 12.92 -10.03 14.61
N ILE A 115 13.48 -9.81 13.42
CA ILE A 115 14.41 -8.72 13.11
C ILE A 115 13.72 -7.63 12.30
N ASP A 116 14.10 -6.38 12.52
CA ASP A 116 13.68 -5.26 11.68
C ASP A 116 14.90 -4.73 10.92
N PRO A 117 14.95 -4.86 9.58
CA PRO A 117 16.07 -4.36 8.79
C PRO A 117 16.00 -2.83 8.59
N ALA A 118 14.90 -2.18 8.98
CA ALA A 118 14.67 -0.74 8.82
C ALA A 118 14.95 -0.25 7.39
N SER A 119 14.50 -1.03 6.39
CA SER A 119 14.75 -0.73 4.97
C SER A 119 13.90 0.41 4.45
N LEU A 120 12.82 0.75 5.16
CA LEU A 120 11.96 1.89 4.90
C LEU A 120 12.59 3.18 5.43
N SER A 121 13.63 3.67 4.74
CA SER A 121 14.38 4.87 5.10
C SER A 121 14.31 5.94 4.00
N PRO A 122 14.50 7.24 4.36
CA PRO A 122 14.48 8.35 3.39
C PRO A 122 15.56 8.30 2.31
N ASP A 123 16.62 7.53 2.56
CA ASP A 123 17.77 7.39 1.64
C ASP A 123 17.50 6.39 0.52
N PHE A 124 16.45 5.55 0.63
CA PHE A 124 16.09 4.53 -0.36
C PHE A 124 17.30 3.65 -0.78
N THR A 125 18.14 3.29 0.18
CA THR A 125 19.31 2.44 -0.09
C THR A 125 18.89 1.10 -0.69
N ILE A 126 19.70 0.57 -1.62
CA ILE A 126 19.39 -0.71 -2.26
C ILE A 126 19.36 -1.79 -1.18
N VAL A 127 18.25 -2.55 -1.13
CA VAL A 127 18.12 -3.73 -0.27
C VAL A 127 18.64 -4.93 -1.07
N PRO A 128 19.80 -5.52 -0.74
CA PRO A 128 20.41 -6.57 -1.57
C PRO A 128 19.52 -7.80 -1.72
N PHE A 129 18.88 -8.23 -0.62
CA PHE A 129 17.93 -9.35 -0.62
C PHE A 129 16.76 -9.11 -1.59
N ALA A 130 16.11 -7.95 -1.51
CA ALA A 130 15.01 -7.57 -2.40
C ALA A 130 15.39 -7.62 -3.88
N LYS A 131 16.56 -7.08 -4.22
CA LYS A 131 17.09 -7.10 -5.60
C LYS A 131 17.38 -8.52 -6.08
N ALA A 132 17.95 -9.36 -5.20
CA ALA A 132 18.23 -10.75 -5.51
C ALA A 132 16.93 -11.54 -5.79
N ILE A 133 15.89 -11.32 -4.99
CA ILE A 133 14.57 -11.93 -5.19
C ILE A 133 13.95 -11.51 -6.53
N ASP A 134 14.01 -10.21 -6.88
CA ASP A 134 13.48 -9.72 -8.15
C ASP A 134 14.20 -10.35 -9.37
N GLU A 135 15.52 -10.53 -9.29
CA GLU A 135 16.30 -11.20 -10.34
C GLU A 135 15.98 -12.70 -10.41
N ALA A 136 15.79 -13.35 -9.25
CA ALA A 136 15.41 -14.74 -9.18
C ALA A 136 14.04 -14.97 -9.86
N MET A 137 13.04 -14.16 -9.52
CA MET A 137 11.69 -14.26 -10.10
C MET A 137 11.68 -13.99 -11.61
N ALA A 138 12.44 -13.02 -12.08
CA ALA A 138 12.58 -12.76 -13.52
C ALA A 138 13.27 -13.91 -14.27
N THR A 139 14.20 -14.62 -13.62
CA THR A 139 14.87 -15.78 -14.20
C THR A 139 13.96 -17.02 -14.20
N ILE A 140 13.22 -17.27 -13.12
CA ILE A 140 12.27 -18.38 -13.04
C ILE A 140 11.17 -18.24 -14.10
N LEU A 141 10.61 -17.04 -14.29
CA LEU A 141 9.62 -16.83 -15.36
C LEU A 141 10.23 -17.12 -16.74
N HIS A 142 11.48 -16.72 -16.96
CA HIS A 142 12.17 -17.01 -18.23
C HIS A 142 12.36 -18.51 -18.49
N ARG A 143 12.50 -19.36 -17.45
CA ARG A 143 12.55 -20.83 -17.63
C ARG A 143 11.28 -21.41 -18.25
N HIS A 144 10.13 -20.79 -18.03
CA HIS A 144 8.86 -21.28 -18.56
C HIS A 144 8.72 -21.06 -20.08
N VAL A 145 9.52 -20.17 -20.67
CA VAL A 145 9.53 -19.88 -22.11
C VAL A 145 10.78 -20.42 -22.82
N VAL A 146 11.71 -21.03 -22.07
CA VAL A 146 12.96 -21.58 -22.60
C VAL A 146 12.98 -23.10 -22.42
N PRO A 147 13.34 -23.88 -23.46
CA PRO A 147 13.43 -25.34 -23.33
C PRO A 147 14.34 -25.78 -22.17
N PRO A 148 13.95 -26.82 -21.40
CA PRO A 148 14.72 -27.28 -20.24
C PRO A 148 16.20 -27.59 -20.52
N SER A 149 16.48 -28.21 -21.65
CA SER A 149 17.86 -28.50 -22.07
C SER A 149 18.71 -27.24 -22.21
N TRP A 150 18.13 -26.14 -22.68
CA TRP A 150 18.84 -24.89 -22.94
C TRP A 150 19.16 -24.13 -21.65
N TRP A 151 18.18 -23.95 -20.75
CA TRP A 151 18.46 -23.26 -19.49
C TRP A 151 19.35 -24.10 -18.57
N LYS A 152 19.23 -25.44 -18.58
CA LYS A 152 20.17 -26.32 -17.84
C LYS A 152 21.60 -26.21 -18.38
N LEU A 153 21.76 -26.06 -19.70
CA LEU A 153 23.07 -25.78 -20.30
C LEU A 153 23.61 -24.41 -19.88
N MET A 154 22.79 -23.35 -19.95
CA MET A 154 23.17 -22.00 -19.49
C MET A 154 23.59 -22.00 -18.01
N ARG A 155 22.89 -22.77 -17.17
CA ARG A 155 23.24 -22.96 -15.76
C ARG A 155 24.59 -23.65 -15.59
N ARG A 156 24.82 -24.78 -16.29
CA ARG A 156 26.11 -25.50 -16.25
C ARG A 156 27.28 -24.62 -16.68
N LEU A 157 27.07 -23.79 -17.70
CA LEU A 157 28.08 -22.86 -18.22
C LEU A 157 28.16 -21.54 -17.44
N LYS A 158 27.28 -21.31 -16.44
CA LYS A 158 27.15 -20.04 -15.70
C LYS A 158 27.03 -18.84 -16.63
N LEU A 159 26.09 -18.89 -17.58
CA LEU A 159 25.85 -17.85 -18.58
C LEU A 159 24.50 -17.15 -18.37
N GLY A 160 24.43 -15.89 -18.80
CA GLY A 160 23.18 -15.13 -18.91
C GLY A 160 22.40 -15.02 -17.59
N ARG A 161 21.10 -15.25 -17.67
CA ARG A 161 20.18 -15.16 -16.51
C ARG A 161 20.45 -16.23 -15.45
N GLU A 162 20.92 -17.41 -15.83
CA GLU A 162 21.23 -18.47 -14.87
C GLU A 162 22.47 -18.13 -14.02
N LYS A 163 23.44 -17.39 -14.58
CA LYS A 163 24.55 -16.83 -13.78
C LYS A 163 24.04 -15.85 -12.73
N LYS A 164 23.19 -14.91 -13.14
CA LYS A 164 22.60 -13.90 -12.26
C LYS A 164 21.75 -14.53 -11.16
N LEU A 165 21.01 -15.60 -11.49
CA LEU A 165 20.30 -16.37 -10.48
C LEU A 165 21.26 -17.01 -9.49
N ALA A 166 22.36 -17.62 -9.92
CA ALA A 166 23.33 -18.20 -9.00
C ALA A 166 23.91 -17.15 -8.03
N GLU A 167 24.21 -15.94 -8.53
CA GLU A 167 24.66 -14.80 -7.71
C GLU A 167 23.56 -14.34 -6.74
N ALA A 168 22.32 -14.20 -7.21
CA ALA A 168 21.16 -13.85 -6.39
C ALA A 168 20.88 -14.91 -5.32
N TRP A 169 21.03 -16.19 -5.65
CA TRP A 169 20.85 -17.31 -4.74
C TRP A 169 21.82 -17.19 -3.57
N CYS A 170 23.11 -16.91 -3.82
CA CYS A 170 24.08 -16.68 -2.73
C CYS A 170 23.64 -15.57 -1.78
N VAL A 171 23.22 -14.40 -2.32
CA VAL A 171 22.76 -13.27 -1.50
C VAL A 171 21.53 -13.63 -0.64
N ILE A 172 20.62 -14.43 -1.20
CA ILE A 172 19.42 -14.91 -0.49
C ILE A 172 19.81 -15.87 0.64
N ASP A 173 20.67 -16.84 0.34
CA ASP A 173 21.11 -17.85 1.31
C ASP A 173 21.93 -17.23 2.44
N ASP A 174 22.82 -16.29 2.13
CA ASP A 174 23.63 -15.57 3.11
C ASP A 174 22.72 -14.79 4.08
N PHE A 175 21.76 -14.02 3.56
CA PHE A 175 20.82 -13.27 4.39
C PHE A 175 19.98 -14.18 5.31
N ILE A 176 19.47 -15.30 4.78
CA ILE A 176 18.67 -16.25 5.55
C ILE A 176 19.52 -16.95 6.61
N ALA A 177 20.72 -17.40 6.24
CA ALA A 177 21.64 -18.06 7.16
C ALA A 177 22.03 -17.12 8.31
N GLU A 178 22.40 -15.87 8.01
CA GLU A 178 22.70 -14.85 9.02
C GLU A 178 21.51 -14.60 9.96
N SER A 179 20.30 -14.48 9.40
CA SER A 179 19.08 -14.26 10.17
C SER A 179 18.75 -15.44 11.09
N ILE A 180 18.88 -16.67 10.59
CA ILE A 180 18.69 -17.90 11.39
C ILE A 180 19.73 -17.97 12.50
N GLN A 181 21.01 -17.76 12.19
CA GLN A 181 22.09 -17.82 13.18
C GLN A 181 21.93 -16.76 14.27
N LYS A 182 21.59 -15.51 13.90
CA LYS A 182 21.30 -14.44 14.86
C LYS A 182 20.16 -14.84 15.77
N ARG A 183 19.08 -15.40 15.22
CA ARG A 183 17.92 -15.81 16.01
C ARG A 183 18.22 -16.98 16.95
N LYS A 184 18.99 -17.98 16.51
CA LYS A 184 19.45 -19.10 17.36
C LYS A 184 20.30 -18.60 18.54
N LYS A 185 21.18 -17.61 18.32
CA LYS A 185 22.00 -17.00 19.38
C LYS A 185 21.15 -16.23 20.40
N ASP A 186 20.14 -15.49 19.93
CA ASP A 186 19.26 -14.69 20.80
C ASP A 186 18.31 -15.58 21.62
N SER A 187 17.83 -16.69 21.07
CA SER A 187 16.96 -17.66 21.77
C SER A 187 17.64 -18.31 22.98
N ASN A 188 18.97 -18.41 22.98
CA ASN A 188 19.75 -18.96 24.08
C ASN A 188 20.00 -17.97 25.23
N ARG A 189 19.66 -16.67 25.06
CA ARG A 189 20.09 -15.61 26.00
C ARG A 189 19.02 -15.15 27.00
N VAL A 190 17.73 -15.35 26.75
CA VAL A 190 16.61 -15.06 27.69
C VAL A 190 15.40 -15.89 27.24
N ASN A 191 14.45 -16.19 28.15
CA ASN A 191 13.04 -16.49 27.86
C ASN A 191 12.39 -15.37 27.00
N SER A 192 12.89 -15.20 25.79
CA SER A 192 12.46 -14.18 24.83
C SER A 192 11.14 -14.68 24.25
N LEU A 193 10.05 -14.22 24.87
CA LEU A 193 8.68 -14.24 24.34
C LEU A 193 8.57 -13.40 23.06
N ASN A 194 9.43 -13.63 22.08
CA ASN A 194 9.29 -13.07 20.74
C ASN A 194 8.57 -14.12 19.88
N ASP A 195 7.33 -13.83 19.53
CA ASP A 195 6.40 -14.68 18.76
C ASP A 195 6.75 -14.80 17.27
N SER A 196 8.04 -14.74 16.88
CA SER A 196 8.41 -14.92 15.48
C SER A 196 8.19 -16.36 15.03
N LEU A 197 7.81 -16.55 13.77
CA LEU A 197 7.55 -17.89 13.22
C LEU A 197 8.80 -18.77 13.32
N LEU A 198 9.98 -18.23 13.02
CA LEU A 198 11.22 -19.00 13.11
C LEU A 198 11.47 -19.55 14.52
N THR A 199 11.16 -18.79 15.58
CA THR A 199 11.30 -19.30 16.95
C THR A 199 10.35 -20.43 17.25
N ALA A 200 9.10 -20.32 16.77
CA ALA A 200 8.15 -21.40 16.92
C ALA A 200 8.56 -22.67 16.14
N TYR A 201 9.22 -22.51 14.99
CA TYR A 201 9.83 -23.64 14.28
C TYR A 201 11.03 -24.22 15.04
N ILE A 202 11.99 -23.41 15.48
CA ILE A 202 13.19 -23.89 16.21
C ILE A 202 12.84 -24.66 17.49
N ASN A 203 11.82 -24.23 18.22
CA ASN A 203 11.43 -24.84 19.50
C ASN A 203 10.64 -26.15 19.37
N ASP A 204 10.32 -26.57 18.15
CA ASP A 204 9.65 -27.84 17.87
C ASP A 204 10.72 -28.84 17.40
N ASP A 205 10.97 -29.89 18.19
CA ASP A 205 12.02 -30.93 18.00
C ASP A 205 12.04 -31.57 16.58
N SER A 206 10.98 -31.38 15.79
CA SER A 206 10.88 -31.79 14.38
C SER A 206 11.60 -30.87 13.37
N ALA A 207 12.17 -29.74 13.79
CA ALA A 207 12.71 -28.69 12.90
C ALA A 207 14.18 -28.31 13.17
N ALA A 208 14.98 -29.28 13.62
CA ALA A 208 16.42 -29.12 13.82
C ALA A 208 17.25 -29.05 12.52
N ASP A 209 16.64 -29.33 11.36
CA ASP A 209 17.34 -29.26 10.07
C ASP A 209 17.41 -27.82 9.54
N ASP A 210 18.63 -27.32 9.39
CA ASP A 210 18.91 -25.98 8.85
C ASP A 210 18.38 -25.81 7.44
N ARG A 211 18.33 -26.89 6.64
CA ARG A 211 17.76 -26.85 5.29
C ARG A 211 16.25 -26.61 5.33
N PHE A 212 15.54 -27.33 6.20
CA PHE A 212 14.10 -27.11 6.39
C PHE A 212 13.79 -25.67 6.86
N LEU A 213 14.55 -25.13 7.80
CA LEU A 213 14.39 -23.76 8.27
C LEU A 213 14.66 -22.74 7.16
N ARG A 214 15.71 -22.96 6.35
CA ARG A 214 16.05 -22.11 5.20
C ARG A 214 14.92 -22.11 4.18
N ASP A 215 14.44 -23.28 3.76
CA ASP A 215 13.40 -23.41 2.73
C ASP A 215 12.05 -22.84 3.20
N THR A 216 11.72 -23.06 4.47
CA THR A 216 10.50 -22.54 5.10
C THR A 216 10.54 -21.01 5.20
N THR A 217 11.64 -20.45 5.73
CA THR A 217 11.76 -19.00 5.90
C THR A 217 11.84 -18.27 4.57
N LEU A 218 12.53 -18.80 3.56
CA LEU A 218 12.51 -18.24 2.20
C LEU A 218 11.08 -18.21 1.63
N SER A 219 10.33 -19.30 1.77
CA SER A 219 8.95 -19.37 1.31
C SER A 219 8.07 -18.32 1.99
N LEU A 220 8.21 -18.13 3.30
CA LEU A 220 7.47 -17.11 4.05
C LEU A 220 7.87 -15.69 3.64
N MET A 221 9.17 -15.44 3.43
CA MET A 221 9.68 -14.13 2.99
C MET A 221 9.12 -13.71 1.63
N LEU A 222 9.11 -14.64 0.67
CA LEU A 222 8.53 -14.41 -0.66
C LEU A 222 7.01 -14.18 -0.60
N ALA A 223 6.32 -14.95 0.24
CA ALA A 223 4.88 -14.83 0.42
C ALA A 223 4.48 -13.47 0.98
N GLY A 224 5.13 -13.02 2.06
CA GLY A 224 4.76 -11.80 2.78
C GLY A 224 5.23 -10.51 2.12
N ARG A 225 6.46 -10.47 1.58
CA ARG A 225 7.03 -9.25 0.99
C ARG A 225 6.28 -8.83 -0.28
N ASP A 226 6.38 -9.65 -1.32
CA ASP A 226 6.08 -9.18 -2.67
C ASP A 226 4.58 -9.06 -2.91
N THR A 227 3.79 -9.98 -2.34
CA THR A 227 2.36 -10.02 -2.59
C THR A 227 1.63 -8.81 -1.98
N ILE A 228 1.98 -8.42 -0.77
CA ILE A 228 1.36 -7.30 -0.04
C ILE A 228 1.82 -5.96 -0.62
N GLY A 229 3.14 -5.79 -0.85
CA GLY A 229 3.69 -4.55 -1.39
C GLY A 229 3.12 -4.21 -2.77
N VAL A 230 2.98 -5.22 -3.64
CA VAL A 230 2.38 -5.06 -4.97
C VAL A 230 0.88 -4.80 -4.89
N ALA A 231 0.16 -5.47 -3.99
CA ALA A 231 -1.27 -5.23 -3.80
C ALA A 231 -1.55 -3.79 -3.34
N LEU A 232 -0.75 -3.24 -2.42
CA LEU A 232 -0.84 -1.83 -2.03
C LEU A 232 -0.56 -0.90 -3.21
N ALA A 233 0.49 -1.16 -4.00
CA ALA A 233 0.80 -0.34 -5.17
C ALA A 233 -0.36 -0.29 -6.17
N TRP A 234 -0.95 -1.43 -6.54
CA TRP A 234 -2.11 -1.47 -7.44
C TRP A 234 -3.36 -0.85 -6.83
N PHE A 235 -3.58 -1.01 -5.52
CA PHE A 235 -4.68 -0.37 -4.80
C PHE A 235 -4.58 1.17 -4.90
N PHE A 236 -3.41 1.74 -4.61
CA PHE A 236 -3.22 3.19 -4.72
C PHE A 236 -3.26 3.69 -6.16
N TYR A 237 -2.77 2.91 -7.13
CA TYR A 237 -2.97 3.21 -8.55
C TYR A 237 -4.45 3.31 -8.91
N LEU A 238 -5.26 2.35 -8.46
CA LEU A 238 -6.71 2.35 -8.68
C LEU A 238 -7.40 3.54 -8.01
N LEU A 239 -7.03 3.90 -6.78
CA LEU A 239 -7.56 5.11 -6.13
C LEU A 239 -7.21 6.39 -6.91
N CYS A 240 -5.96 6.53 -7.37
CA CYS A 240 -5.53 7.69 -8.17
C CYS A 240 -6.34 7.82 -9.47
N LYS A 241 -6.79 6.70 -10.05
CA LYS A 241 -7.61 6.67 -11.26
C LYS A 241 -9.11 6.85 -10.99
N ASN A 242 -9.55 6.75 -9.73
CA ASN A 242 -10.96 6.81 -9.34
C ASN A 242 -11.18 7.73 -8.12
N PRO A 243 -11.11 9.07 -8.29
CA PRO A 243 -11.22 10.03 -7.18
C PRO A 243 -12.55 9.98 -6.43
N ASP A 244 -13.63 9.57 -7.08
CA ASP A 244 -14.93 9.36 -6.45
C ASP A 244 -14.88 8.20 -5.43
N LYS A 245 -14.16 7.13 -5.76
CA LYS A 245 -13.96 5.97 -4.87
C LYS A 245 -13.03 6.32 -3.72
N GLU A 246 -11.98 7.09 -3.98
CA GLU A 246 -11.11 7.65 -2.95
C GLU A 246 -11.91 8.52 -1.97
N ALA A 247 -12.78 9.41 -2.46
CA ALA A 247 -13.59 10.28 -1.62
C ALA A 247 -14.54 9.51 -0.69
N LYS A 248 -15.19 8.45 -1.20
CA LYS A 248 -16.03 7.55 -0.38
C LYS A 248 -15.22 6.86 0.72
N LEU A 249 -14.02 6.39 0.38
CA LEU A 249 -13.13 5.76 1.35
C LEU A 249 -12.69 6.75 2.44
N VAL A 250 -12.30 7.96 2.07
CA VAL A 250 -11.94 9.02 3.03
C VAL A 250 -13.11 9.32 3.97
N GLU A 251 -14.34 9.40 3.44
CA GLU A 251 -15.52 9.66 4.24
C GLU A 251 -15.84 8.51 5.22
N GLU A 252 -15.69 7.25 4.80
CA GLU A 252 -15.79 6.10 5.72
C GLU A 252 -14.76 6.21 6.85
N LEU A 253 -13.51 6.49 6.51
CA LEU A 253 -12.41 6.55 7.48
C LEU A 253 -12.51 7.75 8.44
N ARG A 254 -13.20 8.82 8.03
CA ARG A 254 -13.47 10.01 8.86
C ARG A 254 -14.46 9.72 9.99
N HIS A 255 -15.40 8.80 9.79
CA HIS A 255 -16.38 8.40 10.81
C HIS A 255 -15.82 7.45 11.86
N GLY A 256 -14.54 7.08 11.77
CA GLY A 256 -13.87 6.26 12.78
C GLY A 256 -14.35 4.81 12.82
N ALA A 257 -14.83 4.25 11.70
CA ALA A 257 -15.25 2.86 11.63
C ALA A 257 -14.10 1.91 12.05
N GLU A 258 -14.33 1.11 13.10
CA GLU A 258 -13.37 0.11 13.58
C GLU A 258 -13.10 -0.97 12.51
N GLU A 259 -14.14 -1.33 11.75
CA GLU A 259 -14.06 -2.23 10.60
C GLU A 259 -14.59 -1.54 9.33
N PRO A 260 -13.75 -0.82 8.58
CA PRO A 260 -14.17 -0.10 7.39
C PRO A 260 -14.54 -1.06 6.25
N VAL A 261 -15.85 -1.24 6.04
CA VAL A 261 -16.44 -2.15 5.06
C VAL A 261 -16.04 -1.77 3.64
N TYR A 262 -16.08 -0.48 3.32
CA TYR A 262 -15.75 0.04 2.00
C TYR A 262 -14.25 -0.08 1.73
N LEU A 263 -13.37 0.12 2.73
CA LEU A 263 -11.93 -0.20 2.60
C LEU A 263 -11.72 -1.67 2.26
N GLN A 264 -12.34 -2.58 3.00
CA GLN A 264 -12.23 -4.02 2.77
C GLN A 264 -12.74 -4.38 1.36
N ALA A 265 -13.87 -3.80 0.95
CA ALA A 265 -14.44 -3.96 -0.38
C ALA A 265 -13.50 -3.44 -1.49
N ALA A 266 -12.89 -2.28 -1.29
CA ALA A 266 -11.96 -1.68 -2.25
C ALA A 266 -10.65 -2.48 -2.37
N LEU A 267 -10.15 -3.04 -1.26
CA LEU A 267 -9.00 -3.96 -1.27
C LEU A 267 -9.33 -5.27 -2.01
N CYS A 268 -10.50 -5.86 -1.77
CA CYS A 268 -10.95 -7.05 -2.51
C CYS A 268 -11.07 -6.76 -4.02
N GLU A 269 -11.62 -5.61 -4.40
CA GLU A 269 -11.75 -5.21 -5.80
C GLU A 269 -10.39 -4.95 -6.46
N ALA A 270 -9.44 -4.35 -5.73
CA ALA A 270 -8.08 -4.17 -6.20
C ALA A 270 -7.37 -5.51 -6.41
N LEU A 271 -7.51 -6.45 -5.48
CA LEU A 271 -6.97 -7.80 -5.62
C LEU A 271 -7.66 -8.63 -6.70
N ARG A 272 -8.92 -8.35 -7.03
CA ARG A 272 -9.62 -8.96 -8.16
C ARG A 272 -8.99 -8.48 -9.46
N LEU A 273 -8.89 -7.17 -9.65
CA LEU A 273 -8.33 -6.61 -10.88
C LEU A 273 -6.83 -6.88 -10.99
N TYR A 274 -6.07 -6.78 -9.91
CA TYR A 274 -4.62 -6.95 -9.91
C TYR A 274 -4.22 -7.97 -8.84
N PRO A 275 -4.51 -9.26 -9.07
CA PRO A 275 -4.03 -10.32 -8.20
C PRO A 275 -2.50 -10.34 -8.22
N SER A 276 -1.86 -10.30 -7.05
CA SER A 276 -0.40 -10.26 -6.96
C SER A 276 0.26 -11.47 -7.62
N VAL A 277 -0.40 -12.62 -7.60
CA VAL A 277 -0.05 -13.83 -8.36
C VAL A 277 -1.09 -14.01 -9.48
N PRO A 278 -0.78 -13.63 -10.74
CA PRO A 278 -1.76 -13.57 -11.82
C PRO A 278 -2.02 -14.93 -12.50
N PHE A 279 -1.12 -15.90 -12.30
CA PHE A 279 -1.22 -17.25 -12.84
C PHE A 279 -0.91 -18.30 -11.79
N GLU A 280 -1.60 -19.43 -11.86
CA GLU A 280 -1.30 -20.64 -11.09
C GLU A 280 -1.13 -21.82 -12.03
N SER A 281 -0.36 -22.84 -11.64
CA SER A 281 -0.15 -24.03 -12.47
C SER A 281 -0.29 -25.32 -11.68
N LYS A 282 -0.80 -26.35 -12.35
CA LYS A 282 -0.99 -27.70 -11.81
C LYS A 282 -0.62 -28.75 -12.86
N GLY A 283 0.07 -29.81 -12.44
CA GLY A 283 0.30 -30.99 -13.27
C GLY A 283 -0.89 -31.95 -13.20
N VAL A 284 -1.07 -32.76 -14.24
CA VAL A 284 -2.10 -33.81 -14.31
C VAL A 284 -1.47 -35.18 -14.11
N VAL A 285 -2.00 -35.98 -13.18
CA VAL A 285 -1.49 -37.34 -12.88
C VAL A 285 -2.29 -38.41 -13.61
N GLU A 286 -3.62 -38.27 -13.65
CA GLU A 286 -4.57 -39.20 -14.24
C GLU A 286 -5.45 -38.49 -15.28
N ALA A 287 -5.77 -39.18 -16.37
CA ALA A 287 -6.58 -38.63 -17.45
C ALA A 287 -8.02 -38.35 -16.98
N GLU A 288 -8.56 -37.19 -17.34
CA GLU A 288 -9.90 -36.77 -16.92
C GLU A 288 -10.53 -35.81 -17.94
N SER A 289 -11.86 -35.69 -17.93
CA SER A 289 -12.57 -34.61 -18.63
C SER A 289 -12.95 -33.52 -17.64
N LEU A 290 -12.52 -32.28 -17.91
CA LEU A 290 -12.85 -31.12 -17.10
C LEU A 290 -14.31 -30.68 -17.31
N PRO A 291 -14.91 -29.91 -16.38
CA PRO A 291 -16.28 -29.38 -16.54
C PRO A 291 -16.54 -28.63 -17.85
N SER A 292 -15.52 -27.97 -18.38
CA SER A 292 -15.56 -27.32 -19.70
C SER A 292 -15.63 -28.28 -20.90
N GLY A 293 -15.58 -29.60 -20.70
CA GLY A 293 -15.57 -30.64 -21.73
C GLY A 293 -14.18 -30.98 -22.29
N HIS A 294 -13.13 -30.25 -21.90
CA HIS A 294 -11.76 -30.53 -22.35
C HIS A 294 -11.18 -31.75 -21.64
N ARG A 295 -10.57 -32.67 -22.40
CA ARG A 295 -9.84 -33.81 -21.84
C ARG A 295 -8.39 -33.44 -21.54
N VAL A 296 -7.92 -33.80 -20.35
CA VAL A 296 -6.53 -33.68 -19.93
C VAL A 296 -5.90 -35.07 -19.79
N GLU A 297 -4.62 -35.19 -20.15
CA GLU A 297 -3.85 -36.43 -20.08
C GLU A 297 -2.72 -36.30 -19.06
N PRO A 298 -2.22 -37.41 -18.48
CA PRO A 298 -1.05 -37.40 -17.62
C PRO A 298 0.14 -36.66 -18.25
N GLY A 299 0.80 -35.82 -17.46
CA GLY A 299 1.91 -34.97 -17.92
C GLY A 299 1.49 -33.69 -18.64
N THR A 300 0.19 -33.41 -18.75
CA THR A 300 -0.31 -32.07 -19.13
C THR A 300 -0.10 -31.10 -17.96
N GLN A 301 0.33 -29.88 -18.26
CA GLN A 301 0.30 -28.77 -17.30
C GLN A 301 -0.97 -27.93 -17.55
N VAL A 302 -1.72 -27.65 -16.50
CA VAL A 302 -2.88 -26.76 -16.54
C VAL A 302 -2.49 -25.42 -15.91
N LEU A 303 -2.53 -24.36 -16.71
CA LEU A 303 -2.26 -22.98 -16.29
C LEU A 303 -3.58 -22.23 -16.12
N PHE A 304 -3.77 -21.64 -14.94
CA PHE A 304 -4.95 -20.86 -14.59
C PHE A 304 -4.63 -19.38 -14.72
N SER A 305 -5.32 -18.67 -15.61
CA SER A 305 -5.19 -17.21 -15.69
C SER A 305 -6.17 -16.53 -14.74
N ILE A 306 -5.72 -16.29 -13.51
CA ILE A 306 -6.49 -15.60 -12.47
C ILE A 306 -6.79 -14.16 -12.92
N TYR A 307 -5.80 -13.50 -13.52
CA TYR A 307 -5.95 -12.14 -14.06
C TYR A 307 -7.04 -12.01 -15.13
N THR A 308 -7.16 -13.03 -16.00
CA THR A 308 -8.20 -13.06 -17.05
C THR A 308 -9.55 -13.42 -16.47
N MET A 309 -9.62 -14.46 -15.62
CA MET A 309 -10.85 -14.88 -14.95
C MET A 309 -11.50 -13.72 -14.17
N ALA A 310 -10.67 -12.88 -13.55
CA ALA A 310 -11.11 -11.67 -12.87
C ALA A 310 -11.83 -10.66 -13.78
N ARG A 311 -11.64 -10.71 -15.11
CA ARG A 311 -12.16 -9.74 -16.08
C ARG A 311 -13.18 -10.32 -17.05
N MET A 312 -13.65 -11.54 -16.80
CA MET A 312 -14.64 -12.16 -17.68
C MET A 312 -16.05 -11.65 -17.37
N GLU A 313 -16.76 -11.20 -18.40
CA GLU A 313 -18.16 -10.76 -18.26
C GLU A 313 -19.07 -11.87 -17.73
N GLY A 314 -18.87 -13.12 -18.18
CA GLY A 314 -19.63 -14.27 -17.70
C GLY A 314 -19.41 -14.60 -16.21
N VAL A 315 -18.36 -14.05 -15.58
CA VAL A 315 -18.03 -14.28 -14.18
C VAL A 315 -18.39 -13.07 -13.32
N TRP A 316 -18.11 -11.86 -13.81
CA TRP A 316 -18.20 -10.62 -13.03
C TRP A 316 -19.22 -9.61 -13.57
N GLY A 317 -19.93 -9.91 -14.66
CA GLY A 317 -20.88 -9.01 -15.30
C GLY A 317 -20.23 -8.04 -16.28
N LYS A 318 -21.05 -7.21 -16.94
CA LYS A 318 -20.59 -6.26 -17.98
C LYS A 318 -19.60 -5.21 -17.48
N ASP A 319 -19.63 -4.91 -16.19
CA ASP A 319 -18.74 -3.95 -15.52
C ASP A 319 -17.46 -4.61 -14.98
N CYS A 320 -17.08 -5.79 -15.48
CA CYS A 320 -15.95 -6.58 -14.99
C CYS A 320 -14.60 -5.86 -15.06
N LEU A 321 -14.45 -4.85 -15.91
CA LEU A 321 -13.22 -4.05 -16.04
C LEU A 321 -13.20 -2.84 -15.11
N GLU A 322 -14.34 -2.46 -14.53
CA GLU A 322 -14.44 -1.30 -13.65
C GLU A 322 -13.89 -1.59 -12.25
N PHE A 323 -13.30 -0.58 -11.63
CA PHE A 323 -12.97 -0.61 -10.20
C PHE A 323 -14.21 -0.22 -9.39
N ARG A 324 -14.99 -1.23 -9.00
CA ARG A 324 -16.27 -1.05 -8.30
C ARG A 324 -16.25 -1.76 -6.94
N PRO A 325 -15.74 -1.12 -5.86
CA PRO A 325 -15.80 -1.65 -4.50
C PRO A 325 -17.20 -2.10 -4.08
N GLU A 326 -18.25 -1.42 -4.54
CA GLU A 326 -19.65 -1.72 -4.22
C GLU A 326 -20.08 -3.14 -4.62
N ARG A 327 -19.34 -3.82 -5.51
CA ARG A 327 -19.53 -5.24 -5.85
C ARG A 327 -19.40 -6.17 -4.65
N TRP A 328 -18.58 -5.76 -3.68
CA TRP A 328 -18.26 -6.50 -2.47
C TRP A 328 -19.13 -6.11 -1.28
N ILE A 329 -20.22 -5.38 -1.51
CA ILE A 329 -21.10 -4.91 -0.45
C ILE A 329 -22.49 -5.54 -0.65
N THR A 330 -23.05 -6.12 0.41
CA THR A 330 -24.43 -6.63 0.41
C THR A 330 -25.42 -5.49 0.59
N GLU A 331 -26.71 -5.73 0.33
CA GLU A 331 -27.78 -4.75 0.59
C GLU A 331 -27.83 -4.31 2.06
N GLN A 332 -27.34 -5.16 2.97
CA GLN A 332 -27.25 -4.87 4.41
C GLN A 332 -25.98 -4.07 4.79
N GLY A 333 -25.18 -3.63 3.82
CA GLY A 333 -23.96 -2.89 4.06
C GLY A 333 -22.82 -3.72 4.66
N ARG A 334 -22.81 -5.05 4.45
CA ARG A 334 -21.73 -5.94 4.91
C ARG A 334 -20.83 -6.34 3.76
N VAL A 335 -19.59 -6.76 4.08
CA VAL A 335 -18.68 -7.32 3.08
C VAL A 335 -19.26 -8.64 2.54
N ARG A 336 -19.47 -8.70 1.23
CA ARG A 336 -19.93 -9.89 0.51
C ARG A 336 -18.81 -10.92 0.46
N HIS A 337 -19.15 -12.17 0.76
CA HIS A 337 -18.28 -13.30 0.54
C HIS A 337 -18.46 -13.84 -0.90
N GLU A 338 -17.37 -13.85 -1.68
CA GLU A 338 -17.32 -14.50 -2.98
C GLU A 338 -16.62 -15.87 -2.87
N PRO A 339 -17.10 -16.92 -3.56
CA PRO A 339 -16.43 -18.21 -3.57
C PRO A 339 -14.97 -18.10 -4.04
N ALA A 340 -14.05 -18.80 -3.38
CA ALA A 340 -12.61 -18.68 -3.65
C ALA A 340 -12.20 -19.12 -5.07
N TYR A 341 -12.94 -20.07 -5.68
CA TYR A 341 -12.71 -20.47 -7.08
C TYR A 341 -13.13 -19.38 -8.09
N LYS A 342 -13.94 -18.40 -7.66
CA LYS A 342 -14.30 -17.20 -8.44
C LYS A 342 -13.37 -16.03 -8.11
N PHE A 343 -13.05 -15.82 -6.83
CA PHE A 343 -12.08 -14.83 -6.34
C PHE A 343 -10.80 -15.51 -5.85
N MET A 344 -9.91 -15.83 -6.79
CA MET A 344 -8.74 -16.69 -6.56
C MET A 344 -7.47 -15.94 -6.13
N SER A 345 -7.55 -14.67 -5.73
CA SER A 345 -6.36 -13.88 -5.33
C SER A 345 -5.65 -14.44 -4.09
N PHE A 346 -6.30 -15.32 -3.33
CA PHE A 346 -5.72 -16.07 -2.21
C PHE A 346 -5.70 -17.58 -2.47
N ASN A 347 -5.74 -18.01 -3.74
CA ASN A 347 -5.90 -19.41 -4.14
C ASN A 347 -7.22 -20.01 -3.60
N CYS A 348 -7.47 -21.31 -3.78
CA CYS A 348 -8.66 -21.98 -3.24
C CYS A 348 -8.38 -23.43 -2.84
N GLY A 349 -9.37 -24.06 -2.19
CA GLY A 349 -9.31 -25.45 -1.74
C GLY A 349 -8.24 -25.73 -0.69
N PRO A 350 -7.71 -26.96 -0.64
CA PRO A 350 -6.71 -27.33 0.35
C PRO A 350 -5.46 -26.43 0.30
N ARG A 351 -5.13 -25.82 -0.84
CA ARG A 351 -3.99 -24.89 -1.03
C ARG A 351 -4.33 -23.41 -0.79
N THR A 352 -5.51 -23.08 -0.27
CA THR A 352 -5.88 -21.68 0.08
C THR A 352 -4.78 -21.01 0.90
N CYS A 353 -4.46 -19.75 0.58
CA CYS A 353 -3.38 -18.99 1.19
C CYS A 353 -3.54 -18.94 2.71
N LEU A 354 -2.50 -19.43 3.40
CA LEU A 354 -2.40 -19.40 4.86
C LEU A 354 -2.35 -17.97 5.41
N GLY A 355 -1.66 -17.08 4.70
CA GLY A 355 -1.48 -15.68 5.09
C GLY A 355 -2.66 -14.76 4.79
N LYS A 356 -3.82 -15.26 4.33
CA LYS A 356 -4.96 -14.40 3.91
C LYS A 356 -5.37 -13.41 5.00
N GLY A 357 -5.51 -13.86 6.24
CA GLY A 357 -5.89 -12.99 7.36
C GLY A 357 -4.83 -11.93 7.67
N ILE A 358 -3.57 -12.34 7.71
CA ILE A 358 -2.39 -11.48 7.93
C ILE A 358 -2.30 -10.41 6.85
N ALA A 359 -2.42 -10.81 5.58
CA ALA A 359 -2.39 -9.90 4.45
C ALA A 359 -3.48 -8.82 4.57
N PHE A 360 -4.71 -9.17 4.94
CA PHE A 360 -5.75 -8.15 5.14
C PHE A 360 -5.52 -7.26 6.36
N VAL A 361 -4.79 -7.70 7.39
CA VAL A 361 -4.35 -6.80 8.47
C VAL A 361 -3.37 -5.78 7.92
N GLU A 362 -2.29 -6.23 7.29
CA GLU A 362 -1.26 -5.33 6.75
C GLU A 362 -1.79 -4.37 5.68
N LEU A 363 -2.59 -4.89 4.74
CA LEU A 363 -3.22 -4.09 3.69
C LEU A 363 -4.12 -3.01 4.27
N ARG A 364 -4.95 -3.34 5.27
CA ARG A 364 -5.86 -2.37 5.89
C ARG A 364 -5.11 -1.34 6.70
N GLU A 365 -4.16 -1.74 7.56
CA GLU A 365 -3.40 -0.83 8.41
C GLU A 365 -2.64 0.21 7.55
N ALA A 366 -1.93 -0.24 6.51
CA ALA A 366 -1.23 0.65 5.59
C ALA A 366 -2.18 1.54 4.77
N ALA A 367 -3.19 0.95 4.12
CA ALA A 367 -4.11 1.71 3.27
C ALA A 367 -4.91 2.74 4.07
N MET A 368 -5.42 2.36 5.24
CA MET A 368 -6.18 3.23 6.13
C MET A 368 -5.36 4.44 6.57
N ALA A 369 -4.15 4.21 7.05
CA ALA A 369 -3.27 5.28 7.54
C ALA A 369 -2.88 6.24 6.42
N VAL A 370 -2.46 5.71 5.27
CA VAL A 370 -2.06 6.53 4.13
C VAL A 370 -3.23 7.31 3.55
N VAL A 371 -4.42 6.70 3.39
CA VAL A 371 -5.59 7.41 2.84
C VAL A 371 -6.10 8.49 3.79
N ARG A 372 -6.02 8.31 5.12
CA ARG A 372 -6.43 9.34 6.08
C ARG A 372 -5.60 10.61 5.98
N GLU A 373 -4.30 10.46 5.77
CA GLU A 373 -3.36 11.59 5.86
C GLU A 373 -2.92 12.11 4.49
N PHE A 374 -2.97 11.30 3.44
CA PHE A 374 -2.41 11.63 2.14
C PHE A 374 -3.36 11.37 0.99
N ARG A 375 -3.22 12.21 -0.04
CA ARG A 375 -3.73 12.01 -1.39
C ARG A 375 -2.53 11.76 -2.29
N MET A 376 -2.62 10.72 -3.12
CA MET A 376 -1.57 10.38 -4.06
C MET A 376 -1.94 10.92 -5.45
N GLU A 377 -0.99 11.52 -6.15
CA GLU A 377 -1.15 11.94 -7.53
C GLU A 377 -0.09 11.29 -8.41
N ILE A 378 -0.53 10.54 -9.43
CA ILE A 378 0.39 9.94 -10.41
C ILE A 378 1.05 11.07 -11.20
N VAL A 379 2.38 11.00 -11.35
CA VAL A 379 3.15 11.96 -12.13
C VAL A 379 2.65 11.99 -13.57
N GLU A 380 2.50 13.19 -14.14
CA GLU A 380 2.05 13.37 -15.51
C GLU A 380 2.96 12.62 -16.49
N GLY A 381 2.35 11.89 -17.43
CA GLY A 381 3.07 11.05 -18.40
C GLY A 381 3.66 9.75 -17.84
N HIS A 382 3.51 9.44 -16.55
CA HIS A 382 3.99 8.16 -15.98
C HIS A 382 3.22 6.96 -16.55
N VAL A 383 3.95 6.01 -17.12
CA VAL A 383 3.38 4.80 -17.73
C VAL A 383 3.37 3.67 -16.70
N VAL A 384 2.17 3.27 -16.30
CA VAL A 384 1.92 2.13 -15.41
C VAL A 384 1.57 0.90 -16.24
N GLU A 385 2.50 -0.05 -16.30
CA GLU A 385 2.32 -1.33 -16.99
C GLU A 385 2.88 -2.50 -16.18
N PRO A 386 2.33 -3.72 -16.30
CA PRO A 386 2.86 -4.89 -15.62
C PRO A 386 4.29 -5.24 -16.05
N LYS A 387 5.11 -5.64 -15.08
CA LYS A 387 6.43 -6.25 -15.28
C LYS A 387 6.26 -7.71 -15.64
N LEU A 388 7.10 -8.21 -16.54
CA LEU A 388 7.19 -9.65 -16.82
C LEU A 388 7.92 -10.34 -15.64
N SER A 389 7.16 -10.75 -14.62
CA SER A 389 7.63 -11.42 -13.41
C SER A 389 6.56 -12.40 -12.89
N ILE A 390 6.93 -13.32 -11.99
CA ILE A 390 6.00 -14.25 -11.32
C ILE A 390 4.96 -13.46 -10.50
N ILE A 391 5.40 -12.37 -9.87
CA ILE A 391 4.54 -11.42 -9.17
C ILE A 391 4.17 -10.29 -10.12
N LEU A 392 2.92 -9.85 -10.10
CA LEU A 392 2.39 -8.76 -10.95
C LEU A 392 2.89 -7.37 -10.52
N GLN A 393 4.20 -7.17 -10.41
CA GLN A 393 4.80 -5.85 -10.14
C GLN A 393 4.56 -4.89 -11.31
N MET A 394 4.61 -3.58 -11.07
CA MET A 394 4.67 -2.55 -12.11
C MET A 394 6.10 -2.42 -12.63
N ARG A 395 6.28 -2.40 -13.95
CA ARG A 395 7.59 -2.34 -14.61
C ARG A 395 8.37 -1.08 -14.27
N ASN A 396 7.68 0.07 -14.24
CA ASN A 396 8.27 1.40 -14.02
C ASN A 396 8.00 1.92 -12.60
N GLY A 397 7.53 1.04 -11.70
CA GLY A 397 7.03 1.43 -10.38
C GLY A 397 5.77 2.31 -10.47
N LEU A 398 5.42 2.93 -9.34
CA LEU A 398 4.29 3.86 -9.23
C LEU A 398 4.82 5.23 -8.81
N LYS A 399 5.21 6.04 -9.78
CA LYS A 399 5.75 7.38 -9.51
C LYS A 399 4.61 8.34 -9.16
N VAL A 400 4.63 8.84 -7.93
CA VAL A 400 3.59 9.74 -7.39
C VAL A 400 4.17 10.93 -6.66
N LEU A 401 3.37 11.98 -6.56
CA LEU A 401 3.47 13.02 -5.55
C LEU A 401 2.58 12.64 -4.36
N CYS A 402 3.17 12.68 -3.16
CA CYS A 402 2.47 12.48 -1.90
C CYS A 402 1.99 13.85 -1.40
N LEU A 403 0.68 14.09 -1.39
CA LEU A 403 0.10 15.35 -0.93
C LEU A 403 -0.57 15.15 0.42
N HIS A 404 -0.08 15.83 1.46
CA HIS A 404 -0.75 15.83 2.75
C HIS A 404 -2.18 16.37 2.58
N ARG A 405 -3.18 15.57 2.98
CA ARG A 405 -4.54 16.04 3.18
C ARG A 405 -4.49 16.98 4.36
N GLY A 406 -4.43 18.28 4.11
CA GLY A 406 -4.42 19.23 5.21
C GLY A 406 -5.53 18.88 6.20
N VAL A 407 -5.27 18.97 7.51
CA VAL A 407 -6.35 19.30 8.43
C VAL A 407 -7.08 20.44 7.73
N VAL A 408 -8.36 20.27 7.42
CA VAL A 408 -9.15 21.34 6.81
C VAL A 408 -9.19 22.47 7.85
N LYS A 409 -8.15 23.30 7.90
CA LYS A 409 -8.34 24.73 8.11
C LYS A 409 -9.15 25.11 6.89
N LYS A 410 -10.47 25.22 7.07
CA LYS A 410 -11.33 25.89 6.09
C LYS A 410 -10.74 27.29 5.93
N GLU A 411 -9.85 27.48 4.99
CA GLU A 411 -9.63 28.79 4.40
C GLU A 411 -10.82 29.01 3.49
N VAL A 412 -11.88 29.58 4.07
CA VAL A 412 -13.02 30.05 3.28
C VAL A 412 -12.55 31.32 2.58
N ALA A 413 -12.09 31.19 1.34
CA ALA A 413 -11.91 32.33 0.45
C ALA A 413 -13.26 32.63 -0.21
N VAL A 414 -13.99 33.64 0.31
CA VAL A 414 -15.23 34.11 -0.33
C VAL A 414 -14.86 35.01 -1.51
N LEU A 415 -15.13 34.53 -2.73
CA LEU A 415 -14.94 35.31 -3.95
C LEU A 415 -16.28 35.92 -4.38
N CYS A 416 -16.61 37.11 -3.88
CA CYS A 416 -17.82 37.81 -4.32
C CYS A 416 -17.72 38.19 -5.81
N ARG A 417 -18.53 37.55 -6.66
CA ARG A 417 -18.76 37.97 -8.06
C ARG A 417 -20.11 38.66 -8.15
N ARG A 418 -20.07 39.93 -8.55
CA ARG A 418 -21.14 40.78 -9.12
C ARG A 418 -22.54 40.67 -8.48
N LYS A 419 -22.94 41.82 -7.93
CA LYS A 419 -24.31 42.38 -7.89
C LYS A 419 -25.32 41.86 -6.85
N GLU A 420 -24.93 41.04 -5.88
CA GLU A 420 -25.79 40.77 -4.71
C GLU A 420 -25.03 41.04 -3.40
N GLU A 421 -25.69 41.72 -2.47
CA GLU A 421 -25.24 41.90 -1.09
C GLU A 421 -25.13 40.51 -0.43
N GLY A 422 -23.92 39.99 -0.29
CA GLY A 422 -23.69 38.70 0.35
C GLY A 422 -23.36 38.86 1.82
N SER A 423 -24.28 38.48 2.72
CA SER A 423 -23.99 38.27 4.13
C SER A 423 -23.20 36.96 4.33
N LEU A 424 -22.10 37.02 5.08
CA LEU A 424 -21.29 35.84 5.43
C LEU A 424 -22.06 34.89 6.38
N PRO A 425 -22.04 33.56 6.18
CA PRO A 425 -22.44 32.63 7.22
C PRO A 425 -21.42 32.64 8.37
N SER A 426 -21.88 32.82 9.59
CA SER A 426 -21.06 32.73 10.80
C SER A 426 -20.47 31.32 10.97
N PRO A 427 -19.21 31.17 11.42
CA PRO A 427 -18.66 29.88 11.82
C PRO A 427 -19.57 29.23 12.87
N ARG A 428 -19.74 27.90 12.80
CA ARG A 428 -20.46 27.20 13.87
C ARG A 428 -19.56 27.12 15.10
N SER A 429 -20.16 27.25 16.28
CA SER A 429 -19.45 27.28 17.57
C SER A 429 -18.48 26.09 17.70
N GLY A 430 -17.17 26.38 17.82
CA GLY A 430 -16.11 25.39 18.02
C GLY A 430 -15.08 25.27 16.88
N GLU A 431 -15.28 25.93 15.73
CA GLU A 431 -14.32 25.94 14.62
C GLU A 431 -13.18 26.96 14.86
N LYS A 432 -11.91 26.52 14.78
CA LYS A 432 -10.74 27.43 14.68
C LYS A 432 -10.48 27.70 13.19
N GLY A 433 -10.62 28.94 12.71
CA GLY A 433 -10.46 29.28 11.29
C GLY A 433 -9.90 30.68 11.03
N SER A 434 -9.34 30.87 9.84
CA SER A 434 -8.89 32.16 9.30
C SER A 434 -9.82 32.54 8.15
N VAL A 435 -10.35 33.77 8.16
CA VAL A 435 -11.24 34.28 7.10
C VAL A 435 -10.46 35.28 6.24
N ALA A 436 -10.44 35.05 4.93
CA ALA A 436 -9.80 35.96 3.97
C ALA A 436 -10.86 36.54 3.03
N VAL A 437 -10.97 37.88 2.99
CA VAL A 437 -11.93 38.60 2.13
C VAL A 437 -11.17 39.29 1.00
N LEU A 438 -11.58 39.00 -0.24
CA LEU A 438 -11.00 39.59 -1.45
C LEU A 438 -11.98 40.61 -2.07
N CYS A 439 -11.94 41.86 -1.61
CA CYS A 439 -12.80 42.93 -2.16
C CYS A 439 -12.27 43.48 -3.49
N ARG A 440 -13.18 43.72 -4.45
CA ARG A 440 -12.86 44.22 -5.80
C ARG A 440 -13.39 45.62 -6.12
N ARG A 441 -13.96 46.40 -5.18
CA ARG A 441 -14.45 47.77 -5.47
C ARG A 441 -14.36 48.77 -4.30
N LYS A 442 -14.65 50.02 -4.70
CA LYS A 442 -14.34 51.38 -4.20
C LYS A 442 -15.09 51.88 -2.96
N GLU A 443 -15.89 51.06 -2.28
CA GLU A 443 -16.72 51.53 -1.15
C GLU A 443 -16.35 50.81 0.14
N GLU A 444 -16.42 51.56 1.24
CA GLU A 444 -16.09 51.14 2.60
C GLU A 444 -16.79 49.81 2.95
N GLY A 445 -16.02 48.73 3.06
CA GLY A 445 -16.52 47.46 3.54
C GLY A 445 -16.44 47.40 5.05
N SER A 446 -17.57 47.24 5.73
CA SER A 446 -17.61 46.94 7.16
C SER A 446 -17.41 45.44 7.40
N LEU A 447 -16.43 45.10 8.24
CA LEU A 447 -16.23 43.73 8.73
C LEU A 447 -17.25 43.45 9.84
N PRO A 448 -17.90 42.27 9.89
CA PRO A 448 -18.64 41.85 11.07
C PRO A 448 -17.67 41.60 12.23
N SER A 449 -18.05 42.04 13.43
CA SER A 449 -17.28 41.81 14.66
C SER A 449 -17.24 40.32 15.01
N PRO A 450 -16.08 39.79 15.46
CA PRO A 450 -16.04 38.47 16.09
C PRO A 450 -17.00 38.44 17.29
N ARG A 451 -17.66 37.31 17.55
CA ARG A 451 -18.37 37.16 18.83
C ARG A 451 -17.34 36.94 19.94
N SER A 452 -17.61 37.52 21.10
CA SER A 452 -16.75 37.47 22.30
C SER A 452 -16.25 36.05 22.59
N GLY A 453 -14.93 35.84 22.58
CA GLY A 453 -14.27 34.60 23.01
C GLY A 453 -13.54 33.79 21.92
N GLU A 454 -13.59 34.19 20.65
CA GLU A 454 -12.94 33.45 19.56
C GLU A 454 -11.51 33.96 19.25
N LYS A 455 -10.56 33.03 19.05
CA LYS A 455 -9.20 33.34 18.54
C LYS A 455 -9.23 33.23 17.01
N GLY A 456 -9.18 34.35 16.29
CA GLY A 456 -9.20 34.40 14.83
C GLY A 456 -8.14 35.35 14.25
N SER A 457 -7.73 35.09 13.00
CA SER A 457 -6.86 35.97 12.21
C SER A 457 -7.63 36.43 10.97
N VAL A 458 -7.67 37.74 10.74
CA VAL A 458 -8.34 38.35 9.58
C VAL A 458 -7.28 38.91 8.64
N ALA A 459 -7.32 38.50 7.38
CA ALA A 459 -6.43 39.00 6.34
C ALA A 459 -7.23 39.75 5.27
N VAL A 460 -6.84 41.00 4.99
CA VAL A 460 -7.46 41.84 3.96
C VAL A 460 -6.47 42.05 2.82
N LEU A 461 -6.88 41.71 1.60
CA LEU A 461 -6.06 41.86 0.40
C LEU A 461 -6.59 43.01 -0.47
N CYS A 462 -6.01 44.21 -0.34
CA CYS A 462 -6.43 45.38 -1.13
C CYS A 462 -5.64 45.54 -2.44
N ARG A 463 -6.35 45.82 -3.54
CA ARG A 463 -5.76 46.21 -4.84
C ARG A 463 -5.83 47.75 -5.03
N ARG A 464 -4.85 48.50 -4.47
CA ARG A 464 -4.52 49.94 -4.70
C ARG A 464 -5.60 50.97 -4.28
N LYS A 465 -5.39 52.29 -4.11
CA LYS A 465 -4.24 53.22 -4.31
C LYS A 465 -4.25 54.44 -3.34
N GLU A 466 -5.17 54.51 -2.38
CA GLU A 466 -5.31 55.65 -1.46
C GLU A 466 -5.33 55.14 -0.02
N GLU A 467 -4.90 55.98 0.92
CA GLU A 467 -4.74 55.69 2.34
C GLU A 467 -5.98 54.96 2.90
N GLY A 468 -5.80 53.71 3.31
CA GLY A 468 -6.85 52.94 3.97
C GLY A 468 -6.73 53.10 5.47
N SER A 469 -7.72 53.69 6.12
CA SER A 469 -7.84 53.70 7.57
C SER A 469 -8.25 52.31 8.08
N LEU A 470 -7.44 51.74 8.98
CA LEU A 470 -7.80 50.52 9.71
C LEU A 470 -8.91 50.83 10.72
N PRO A 471 -9.98 50.01 10.84
CA PRO A 471 -10.85 50.08 12.00
C PRO A 471 -10.07 49.67 13.25
N SER A 472 -10.19 50.46 14.31
CA SER A 472 -9.58 50.15 15.60
C SER A 472 -10.20 48.87 16.20
N PRO A 473 -9.39 47.97 16.79
CA PRO A 473 -9.92 46.89 17.59
C PRO A 473 -10.73 47.50 18.75
N ARG A 474 -11.94 46.98 19.01
CA ARG A 474 -12.66 47.35 20.23
C ARG A 474 -11.98 46.68 21.43
N SER A 475 -11.89 47.41 22.53
CA SER A 475 -11.18 47.03 23.75
C SER A 475 -11.45 45.59 24.18
N GLY A 476 -10.40 44.77 24.29
CA GLY A 476 -10.43 43.46 24.98
C GLY A 476 -10.21 42.21 24.13
N GLU A 477 -10.01 42.32 22.81
CA GLU A 477 -9.88 41.14 21.92
C GLU A 477 -8.42 40.80 21.56
N LYS A 478 -8.09 39.49 21.55
CA LYS A 478 -6.78 38.96 21.09
C LYS A 478 -6.90 38.53 19.63
N GLY A 479 -6.40 39.36 18.71
CA GLY A 479 -6.35 39.05 17.28
C GLY A 479 -5.13 39.68 16.60
N SER A 480 -4.70 39.10 15.47
CA SER A 480 -3.64 39.63 14.62
C SER A 480 -4.24 40.06 13.28
N VAL A 481 -3.91 41.28 12.84
CA VAL A 481 -4.35 41.86 11.57
C VAL A 481 -3.15 41.95 10.64
N ALA A 482 -3.27 41.38 9.43
CA ALA A 482 -2.22 41.45 8.41
C ALA A 482 -2.74 42.11 7.13
N VAL A 483 -2.00 43.10 6.64
CA VAL A 483 -2.30 43.82 5.40
C VAL A 483 -1.21 43.54 4.36
N LEU A 484 -1.61 43.11 3.16
CA LEU A 484 -0.69 42.81 2.06
C LEU A 484 -0.78 43.90 0.98
N CYS A 485 0.24 44.77 0.89
CA CYS A 485 0.27 45.88 -0.06
C CYS A 485 1.14 45.59 -1.29
N ARG A 486 0.64 45.94 -2.49
CA ARG A 486 1.35 45.81 -3.78
C ARG A 486 1.82 47.17 -4.32
N ARG A 487 2.82 47.80 -3.68
CA ARG A 487 3.95 48.61 -4.25
C ARG A 487 4.46 49.73 -3.33
N LYS A 488 5.80 49.81 -3.26
CA LYS A 488 6.79 50.92 -3.10
C LYS A 488 6.53 52.25 -2.37
N GLU A 489 5.38 52.57 -1.79
CA GLU A 489 5.25 53.78 -0.96
C GLU A 489 4.87 53.42 0.47
N GLU A 490 5.51 54.13 1.41
CA GLU A 490 5.43 53.93 2.86
C GLU A 490 3.98 53.97 3.33
N GLY A 491 3.51 52.88 3.93
CA GLY A 491 2.26 52.88 4.67
C GLY A 491 2.53 53.35 6.10
N SER A 492 1.81 54.36 6.56
CA SER A 492 1.82 54.78 7.96
C SER A 492 1.01 53.79 8.81
N LEU A 493 1.61 53.35 9.93
CA LEU A 493 0.91 52.57 10.95
C LEU A 493 0.25 53.54 11.93
N PRO A 494 -1.06 53.39 12.25
CA PRO A 494 -1.62 54.11 13.38
C PRO A 494 -0.94 53.63 14.67
N SER A 495 -0.56 54.57 15.54
CA SER A 495 0.08 54.26 16.81
C SER A 495 -0.91 53.51 17.74
N PRO A 496 -0.50 52.40 18.38
CA PRO A 496 -1.34 51.73 19.35
C PRO A 496 -1.55 52.66 20.55
N ARG A 497 -2.81 52.85 20.97
CA ARG A 497 -3.10 53.52 22.24
C ARG A 497 -2.58 52.64 23.38
N SER A 498 -1.90 53.25 24.35
CA SER A 498 -1.26 52.55 25.47
C SER A 498 -2.26 51.63 26.20
N GLY A 499 -2.08 50.30 26.10
CA GLY A 499 -2.84 49.32 26.87
C GLY A 499 -3.32 48.06 26.12
N GLU A 500 -3.15 47.96 24.80
CA GLU A 500 -3.66 46.82 24.01
C GLU A 500 -2.60 45.73 23.73
N LYS A 501 -2.99 44.44 23.79
CA LYS A 501 -2.15 43.28 23.43
C LYS A 501 -2.59 42.70 22.08
N GLY A 502 -2.02 43.20 20.99
CA GLY A 502 -2.20 42.69 19.64
C GLY A 502 -0.99 43.02 18.77
N SER A 503 -0.71 42.21 17.75
CA SER A 503 0.40 42.42 16.81
C SER A 503 -0.15 42.78 15.43
N VAL A 504 0.36 43.86 14.85
CA VAL A 504 0.04 44.30 13.49
C VAL A 504 1.25 44.06 12.62
N ALA A 505 1.08 43.28 11.53
CA ALA A 505 2.15 42.97 10.60
C ALA A 505 1.82 43.49 9.20
N VAL A 506 2.71 44.31 8.66
CA VAL A 506 2.64 44.76 7.26
C VAL A 506 3.68 43.99 6.46
N LEU A 507 3.22 43.26 5.45
CA LEU A 507 4.09 42.51 4.53
C LEU A 507 4.25 43.29 3.23
N CYS A 508 5.43 43.87 3.05
CA CYS A 508 5.80 44.59 1.84
C CYS A 508 6.67 43.70 0.93
N ARG A 509 6.30 43.62 -0.36
CA ARG A 509 7.11 42.94 -1.37
C ARG A 509 8.06 43.93 -2.05
N ARG A 510 9.37 43.83 -1.79
CA ARG A 510 10.40 44.51 -2.60
C ARG A 510 10.60 43.72 -3.90
N LYS A 511 10.90 44.42 -4.99
CA LYS A 511 10.88 43.85 -6.35
C LYS A 511 11.98 42.80 -6.58
N GLU A 512 13.04 42.78 -5.75
CA GLU A 512 14.21 41.91 -5.99
C GLU A 512 14.70 41.13 -4.76
N GLU A 513 14.15 41.33 -3.56
CA GLU A 513 14.50 40.54 -2.37
C GLU A 513 13.25 40.23 -1.54
N GLY A 514 12.76 38.99 -1.61
CA GLY A 514 11.83 38.38 -0.65
C GLY A 514 10.64 39.20 -0.13
N PHE A 515 10.05 38.74 0.97
CA PHE A 515 9.09 39.51 1.77
C PHE A 515 9.82 40.07 2.99
N SER A 516 9.61 41.34 3.31
CA SER A 516 10.09 41.95 4.57
C SER A 516 8.89 42.12 5.49
N ALA A 517 8.96 41.57 6.71
CA ALA A 517 7.94 41.77 7.73
C ALA A 517 8.33 42.96 8.62
N ILE A 518 7.43 43.92 8.77
CA ILE A 518 7.52 44.96 9.81
C ILE A 518 6.47 44.58 10.86
N THR A 519 6.94 44.28 12.07
CA THR A 519 6.11 43.93 13.23
C THR A 519 6.12 45.12 14.18
N VAL A 520 4.95 45.61 14.60
CA VAL A 520 4.81 46.54 15.73
C VAL A 520 4.03 45.86 16.83
#